data_AF-A0A9P9L156-F1
#
_entry.id   AF-A0A9P9L156-F1
#
_cell.length_a   1.000
_cell.length_b   1.000
_cell.length_c   1.000
_cell.angle_alpha   90.00
_cell.angle_beta   90.00
_cell.angle_gamma   90.00
#
_symmetry.space_group_name_H-M   'P 1'
#
loop_
_entity.id
_entity.type
_entity.pdbx_description
1 polymer ?
#
loop_
_entity_poly.entity_id
_entity_poly.type
_entity_poly.pdbx_seq_one_letter_code
_entity_poly.pdbx_strand_id
1 'polypeptide(L)'
;MSETAFAQTFLGSLQSRPLRLSADHVEDPKTFPARPPYIIPRMPKAMSKPTHLAPGSERSVTVSLKSLRNPPLSIKLTSQPLDTSVLDIKSNVQKQTRIPVAKMKLLHNKKPVPDSKILKDLLGDTDLSIEFTVMVIGGAAAIPPEEPEAAPEVLPTGKEALETEEFWSDLKGFLMQRLKDETQAEELSGLFRSSWQSSQASP
;
A
#
# COMPACT_ATOMS: atom_id res chain seq x y z
N MET A 1 -28.05 7.62 63.87
CA MET A 1 -28.74 8.89 64.23
C MET A 1 -28.70 9.92 63.10
N SER A 2 -27.60 10.08 62.34
CA SER A 2 -27.48 11.09 61.27
C SER A 2 -28.14 10.70 59.93
N GLU A 3 -27.98 9.46 59.48
CA GLU A 3 -28.52 9.01 58.18
C GLU A 3 -30.05 8.98 58.16
N THR A 4 -30.68 8.59 59.26
CA THR A 4 -32.14 8.56 59.40
C THR A 4 -32.73 9.97 59.40
N ALA A 5 -32.04 10.94 60.01
CA ALA A 5 -32.44 12.34 59.97
C ALA A 5 -32.28 12.94 58.56
N PHE A 6 -31.20 12.60 57.85
CA PHE A 6 -31.01 12.97 56.45
C PHE A 6 -32.09 12.37 55.53
N ALA A 7 -32.41 11.09 55.71
CA ALA A 7 -33.46 10.42 54.92
C ALA A 7 -34.84 11.06 55.15
N GLN A 8 -35.17 11.39 56.40
CA GLN A 8 -36.43 12.06 56.74
C GLN A 8 -36.52 13.47 56.14
N THR A 9 -35.46 14.27 56.20
CA THR A 9 -35.45 15.62 55.59
C THR A 9 -35.48 15.55 54.06
N PHE A 10 -34.78 14.58 53.46
CA PHE A 10 -34.80 14.36 52.01
C PHE A 10 -36.18 13.89 51.53
N LEU A 11 -36.83 12.95 52.22
CA LEU A 11 -38.20 12.52 51.90
C LEU A 11 -39.21 13.66 52.06
N GLY A 12 -39.06 14.50 53.10
CA GLY A 12 -39.87 15.71 53.24
C GLY A 12 -39.71 16.68 52.06
N SER A 13 -38.49 16.82 51.54
CA SER A 13 -38.21 17.65 50.35
C SER A 13 -38.75 17.06 49.04
N LEU A 14 -38.91 15.74 48.97
CA LEU A 14 -39.52 15.07 47.83
C LEU A 14 -41.05 15.14 47.88
N GLN A 15 -41.64 15.03 49.06
CA GLN A 15 -43.09 15.11 49.25
C GLN A 15 -43.66 16.50 48.93
N SER A 16 -42.88 17.57 49.11
CA SER A 16 -43.32 18.93 48.79
C SER A 16 -43.31 19.24 47.29
N ARG A 17 -42.70 18.38 46.46
CA ARG A 17 -42.65 18.57 45.00
C ARG A 17 -43.92 17.99 44.36
N PRO A 18 -44.60 18.74 43.48
CA PRO A 18 -45.79 18.25 42.82
C PRO A 18 -45.46 17.04 41.92
N LEU A 19 -46.28 15.98 41.98
CA LEU A 19 -46.12 14.80 41.12
C LEU A 19 -46.34 15.09 39.64
N ARG A 20 -47.10 16.15 39.32
CA ARG A 20 -47.37 16.62 37.97
C ARG A 20 -47.23 18.13 37.93
N LEU A 21 -46.47 18.61 36.95
CA LEU A 21 -46.42 20.03 36.61
C LEU A 21 -47.69 20.40 35.84
N SER A 22 -48.27 21.57 36.09
CA SER A 22 -49.38 22.09 35.30
C SER A 22 -48.91 22.45 33.89
N ALA A 23 -49.85 22.55 32.94
CA ALA A 23 -49.54 22.92 31.56
C ALA A 23 -48.90 24.33 31.44
N ASP A 24 -49.21 25.21 32.39
CA ASP A 24 -48.70 26.59 32.44
C ASP A 24 -47.43 26.76 33.31
N HIS A 25 -46.84 25.66 33.78
CA HIS A 25 -45.64 25.71 34.62
C HIS A 25 -44.42 26.16 33.81
N VAL A 26 -43.85 27.31 34.16
CA VAL A 26 -42.64 27.86 33.54
C VAL A 26 -41.56 28.04 34.61
N GLU A 27 -40.42 27.37 34.45
CA GLU A 27 -39.24 27.56 35.30
C GLU A 27 -38.19 28.40 34.58
N ASP A 28 -37.61 29.39 35.27
CA ASP A 28 -36.53 30.21 34.73
C ASP A 28 -35.24 29.38 34.61
N PRO A 29 -34.65 29.26 33.39
CA PRO A 29 -33.40 28.52 33.17
C PRO A 29 -32.22 28.95 34.06
N LYS A 30 -32.25 30.17 34.61
CA LYS A 30 -31.20 30.72 35.47
C LYS A 30 -31.28 30.24 36.92
N THR A 31 -32.43 29.72 37.34
CA THR A 31 -32.66 29.24 38.73
C THR A 31 -32.26 27.78 38.90
N PHE A 32 -31.98 27.05 37.81
CA PHE A 32 -31.56 25.65 37.91
C PHE A 32 -30.21 25.53 38.63
N PRO A 33 -30.08 24.58 39.58
CA PRO A 33 -28.79 24.30 40.20
C PRO A 33 -27.82 23.80 39.11
N ALA A 34 -26.55 24.20 39.22
CA ALA A 34 -25.51 23.77 38.28
C ALA A 34 -25.40 22.24 38.29
N ARG A 35 -25.92 21.60 37.23
CA ARG A 35 -25.77 20.15 37.03
C ARG A 35 -24.43 19.91 36.35
N PRO A 36 -23.62 18.93 36.79
CA PRO A 36 -22.49 18.51 36.00
C PRO A 36 -23.02 18.09 34.61
N PRO A 37 -22.34 18.48 33.52
CA PRO A 37 -22.79 18.13 32.19
C PRO A 37 -22.96 16.60 32.12
N TYR A 38 -24.10 16.15 31.61
CA TYR A 38 -24.30 14.73 31.33
C TYR A 38 -23.38 14.35 30.17
N ILE A 39 -22.18 13.89 30.49
CA ILE A 39 -21.18 13.53 29.50
C ILE A 39 -21.52 12.12 29.02
N ILE A 40 -22.09 12.04 27.82
CA ILE A 40 -22.16 10.77 27.09
C ILE A 40 -20.72 10.22 27.01
N PRO A 41 -20.50 8.91 27.22
CA PRO A 41 -19.19 8.30 27.03
C PRO A 41 -18.59 8.76 25.71
N ARG A 42 -17.37 9.31 25.75
CA ARG A 42 -16.70 9.79 24.54
C ARG A 42 -16.52 8.61 23.59
N MET A 43 -16.79 8.84 22.29
CA MET A 43 -16.53 7.83 21.28
C MET A 43 -15.04 7.41 21.33
N PRO A 44 -14.73 6.11 21.26
CA PRO A 44 -13.34 5.62 21.31
C PRO A 44 -12.44 6.21 20.22
N LYS A 45 -13.02 6.56 19.07
CA LYS A 45 -12.35 7.25 17.97
C LYS A 45 -13.04 8.59 17.72
N ALA A 46 -12.25 9.66 17.62
CA ALA A 46 -12.75 10.97 17.24
C ALA A 46 -13.32 10.92 15.81
N MET A 47 -14.38 11.68 15.54
CA MET A 47 -14.91 11.81 14.17
C MET A 47 -13.83 12.43 13.26
N SER A 48 -13.71 11.90 12.04
CA SER A 48 -12.79 12.43 11.04
C SER A 48 -13.19 13.86 10.67
N LYS A 49 -12.20 14.75 10.55
CA LYS A 49 -12.42 16.12 10.09
C LYS A 49 -12.22 16.16 8.57
N PRO A 50 -13.03 16.93 7.82
CA PRO A 50 -12.80 17.10 6.39
C PRO A 50 -11.40 17.68 6.17
N THR A 51 -10.61 17.00 5.35
CA THR A 51 -9.24 17.40 5.02
C THR A 51 -9.23 17.96 3.61
N HIS A 52 -8.94 19.25 3.46
CA HIS A 52 -8.78 19.88 2.15
C HIS A 52 -7.32 19.69 1.70
N LEU A 53 -7.08 18.73 0.81
CA LEU A 53 -5.78 18.48 0.22
C LEU A 53 -5.59 19.35 -1.02
N ALA A 54 -4.36 19.81 -1.27
CA ALA A 54 -4.04 20.53 -2.49
C ALA A 54 -4.12 19.57 -3.69
N PRO A 55 -4.54 20.03 -4.88
CA PRO A 55 -4.50 19.22 -6.09
C PRO A 55 -3.06 18.71 -6.32
N GLY A 56 -2.88 17.40 -6.38
CA GLY A 56 -1.56 16.74 -6.50
C GLY A 56 -0.95 16.22 -5.19
N SER A 57 -1.50 16.55 -4.02
CA SER A 57 -1.12 15.91 -2.76
C SER A 57 -2.07 14.74 -2.46
N GLU A 58 -1.92 13.64 -3.18
CA GLU A 58 -2.66 12.41 -2.85
C GLU A 58 -2.12 11.76 -1.57
N ARG A 59 -3.01 11.11 -0.82
CA ARG A 59 -2.58 10.40 0.40
C ARG A 59 -1.89 9.11 0.00
N SER A 60 -0.63 8.97 0.41
CA SER A 60 0.14 7.75 0.23
C SER A 60 0.13 6.91 1.50
N VAL A 61 0.06 5.60 1.33
CA VAL A 61 -0.06 4.62 2.42
C VAL A 61 1.19 3.78 2.49
N THR A 62 1.69 3.52 3.70
CA THR A 62 2.80 2.59 3.91
C THR A 62 2.25 1.18 4.06
N VAL A 63 2.55 0.30 3.11
CA VAL A 63 2.09 -1.09 3.12
C VAL A 63 3.20 -1.99 3.63
N SER A 64 2.95 -2.65 4.75
CA SER A 64 3.87 -3.62 5.35
C SER A 64 3.34 -5.04 5.15
N LEU A 65 4.11 -5.87 4.47
CA LEU A 65 3.78 -7.27 4.23
C LEU A 65 4.69 -8.14 5.09
N LYS A 66 4.10 -8.92 5.99
CA LYS A 66 4.82 -9.90 6.83
C LYS A 66 4.42 -11.31 6.44
N SER A 67 5.41 -12.15 6.15
CA SER A 67 5.24 -13.58 5.90
C SER A 67 5.95 -14.36 7.01
N LEU A 68 5.22 -15.25 7.68
CA LEU A 68 5.73 -16.16 8.72
C LEU A 68 6.39 -17.42 8.13
N ARG A 69 6.86 -17.37 6.89
CA ARG A 69 7.62 -18.45 6.26
C ARG A 69 9.00 -18.60 6.93
N ASN A 70 9.63 -19.74 6.72
CA ASN A 70 11.07 -19.91 6.94
C ASN A 70 11.71 -20.06 5.55
N PRO A 71 12.41 -19.04 5.02
CA PRO A 71 12.84 -17.80 5.67
C PRO A 71 11.72 -16.74 5.79
N PRO A 72 11.73 -15.91 6.86
CA PRO A 72 10.72 -14.88 7.09
C PRO A 72 10.90 -13.72 6.11
N LEU A 73 9.83 -13.35 5.41
CA LEU A 73 9.84 -12.24 4.44
C LEU A 73 9.10 -11.06 5.04
N SER A 74 9.77 -9.91 5.16
CA SER A 74 9.15 -8.64 5.54
C SER A 74 9.43 -7.61 4.45
N ILE A 75 8.40 -7.20 3.72
CA ILE A 75 8.50 -6.23 2.64
C ILE A 75 7.75 -4.97 3.05
N LYS A 76 8.41 -3.83 2.97
CA LYS A 76 7.79 -2.52 3.20
C LYS A 76 7.72 -1.79 1.87
N LEU A 77 6.50 -1.54 1.40
CA LEU A 77 6.23 -0.71 0.23
C LEU A 77 5.87 0.68 0.75
N THR A 78 6.85 1.59 0.70
CA THR A 78 6.66 2.98 1.10
C THR A 78 5.90 3.72 -0.01
N SER A 79 4.91 4.51 0.37
CA SER A 79 4.15 5.41 -0.51
C SER A 79 3.35 4.74 -1.64
N GLN A 80 2.45 3.81 -1.30
CA GLN A 80 1.48 3.29 -2.28
C GLN A 80 0.25 4.21 -2.38
N PRO A 81 -0.24 4.52 -3.59
CA PRO A 81 -1.46 5.31 -3.75
C PRO A 81 -2.69 4.52 -3.26
N LEU A 82 -3.72 5.23 -2.81
CA LEU A 82 -4.96 4.64 -2.28
C LEU A 82 -5.73 3.77 -3.29
N ASP A 83 -5.56 4.06 -4.58
CA ASP A 83 -6.22 3.35 -5.67
C ASP A 83 -5.49 2.05 -6.06
N THR A 84 -4.35 1.76 -5.44
CA THR A 84 -3.61 0.52 -5.69
C THR A 84 -4.48 -0.68 -5.34
N SER A 85 -4.59 -1.63 -6.27
CA SER A 85 -5.35 -2.86 -6.04
C SER A 85 -4.51 -3.89 -5.27
N VAL A 86 -5.20 -4.82 -4.62
CA VAL A 86 -4.55 -5.97 -3.97
C VAL A 86 -3.79 -6.82 -4.99
N LEU A 87 -4.27 -6.91 -6.24
CA LEU A 87 -3.56 -7.57 -7.34
C LEU A 87 -2.18 -6.94 -7.62
N ASP A 88 -2.11 -5.61 -7.69
CA ASP A 88 -0.85 -4.91 -7.97
C ASP A 88 0.17 -5.11 -6.85
N ILE A 89 -0.30 -5.14 -5.59
CA ILE A 89 0.52 -5.48 -4.44
C ILE A 89 1.04 -6.91 -4.56
N LYS A 90 0.20 -7.87 -5.00
CA LYS A 90 0.65 -9.24 -5.24
C LYS A 90 1.68 -9.32 -6.36
N SER A 91 1.52 -8.58 -7.45
CA SER A 91 2.47 -8.52 -8.56
C SER A 91 3.81 -7.92 -8.13
N ASN A 92 3.81 -6.87 -7.31
CA ASN A 92 5.04 -6.29 -6.74
C ASN A 92 5.76 -7.26 -5.81
N VAL A 93 5.01 -8.00 -4.99
CA VAL A 93 5.57 -9.05 -4.13
C VAL A 93 6.09 -10.22 -4.96
N GLN A 94 5.42 -10.60 -6.06
CA GLN A 94 5.90 -11.63 -6.99
C GLN A 94 7.24 -11.22 -7.62
N LYS A 95 7.42 -9.96 -8.04
CA LYS A 95 8.70 -9.48 -8.58
C LYS A 95 9.85 -9.63 -7.58
N GLN A 96 9.60 -9.37 -6.31
CA GLN A 96 10.62 -9.41 -5.26
C GLN A 96 10.86 -10.82 -4.70
N THR A 97 9.83 -11.66 -4.62
CA THR A 97 9.89 -12.96 -3.93
C THR A 97 9.78 -14.16 -4.87
N ARG A 98 9.47 -13.92 -6.14
CA ARG A 98 9.23 -14.93 -7.20
C ARG A 98 8.10 -15.92 -6.88
N ILE A 99 7.22 -15.58 -5.94
CA ILE A 99 6.07 -16.43 -5.56
C ILE A 99 4.90 -16.13 -6.51
N PRO A 100 4.31 -17.16 -7.17
CA PRO A 100 3.17 -16.96 -8.07
C PRO A 100 1.95 -16.36 -7.37
N VAL A 101 1.30 -15.39 -8.02
CA VAL A 101 0.11 -14.65 -7.52
C VAL A 101 -1.04 -15.59 -7.15
N ALA A 102 -1.27 -16.64 -7.94
CA ALA A 102 -2.33 -17.62 -7.71
C ALA A 102 -2.18 -18.40 -6.39
N LYS A 103 -0.94 -18.58 -5.91
CA LYS A 103 -0.65 -19.29 -4.65
C LYS A 103 -0.62 -18.34 -3.46
N MET A 104 -0.75 -17.04 -3.67
CA MET A 104 -0.62 -16.02 -2.63
C MET A 104 -1.97 -15.50 -2.17
N LYS A 105 -2.27 -15.70 -0.89
CA LYS A 105 -3.39 -15.08 -0.17
C LYS A 105 -2.86 -13.96 0.72
N LEU A 106 -3.39 -12.76 0.54
CA LEU A 106 -3.12 -11.63 1.42
C LEU A 106 -4.20 -11.58 2.50
N LEU A 107 -3.78 -11.52 3.76
CA LEU A 107 -4.66 -11.46 4.90
C LEU A 107 -4.56 -10.08 5.55
N HIS A 108 -5.70 -9.42 5.74
CA HIS A 108 -5.83 -8.22 6.54
C HIS A 108 -6.61 -8.56 7.81
N ASN A 109 -6.07 -8.25 8.99
CA ASN A 109 -6.67 -8.63 10.29
C ASN A 109 -7.08 -10.13 10.34
N LYS A 110 -6.20 -11.01 9.85
CA LYS A 110 -6.40 -12.47 9.75
C LYS A 110 -7.51 -12.93 8.78
N LYS A 111 -8.12 -12.02 8.02
CA LYS A 111 -9.14 -12.34 7.01
C LYS A 111 -8.55 -12.27 5.59
N PRO A 112 -8.79 -13.27 4.72
CA PRO A 112 -8.30 -13.23 3.34
C PRO A 112 -9.00 -12.10 2.55
N VAL A 113 -8.22 -11.34 1.80
CA VAL A 113 -8.70 -10.21 1.00
C VAL A 113 -8.77 -10.61 -0.48
N PRO A 114 -9.88 -10.32 -1.18
CA PRO A 114 -9.99 -10.57 -2.62
C PRO A 114 -9.23 -9.52 -3.45
N ASP A 115 -8.82 -9.91 -4.66
CA ASP A 115 -7.87 -9.16 -5.47
C ASP A 115 -8.49 -7.88 -6.09
N SER A 116 -9.81 -7.84 -6.19
CA SER A 116 -10.58 -6.68 -6.67
C SER A 116 -10.67 -5.53 -5.67
N LYS A 117 -10.17 -5.70 -4.43
CA LYS A 117 -10.20 -4.64 -3.43
C LYS A 117 -9.05 -3.67 -3.62
N ILE A 118 -9.34 -2.40 -3.35
CA ILE A 118 -8.37 -1.31 -3.35
C ILE A 118 -7.96 -0.97 -1.91
N LEU A 119 -6.79 -0.34 -1.75
CA LEU A 119 -6.32 0.06 -0.42
C LEU A 119 -7.31 0.99 0.30
N LYS A 120 -8.00 1.86 -0.44
CA LYS A 120 -9.07 2.73 0.10
C LYS A 120 -10.22 1.98 0.78
N ASP A 121 -10.56 0.77 0.33
CA ASP A 121 -11.64 -0.04 0.91
C ASP A 121 -11.21 -0.77 2.19
N LEU A 122 -9.92 -1.03 2.32
CA LEU A 122 -9.33 -1.80 3.42
C LEU A 122 -8.88 -0.89 4.56
N LEU A 123 -8.54 0.35 4.22
CA LEU A 123 -8.13 1.39 5.15
C LEU A 123 -9.33 2.21 5.60
N GLY A 124 -9.50 2.37 6.91
CA GLY A 124 -10.35 3.45 7.40
C GLY A 124 -9.74 4.80 7.05
N ASP A 125 -10.55 5.85 6.93
CA ASP A 125 -10.15 7.21 6.50
C ASP A 125 -8.98 7.87 7.30
N THR A 126 -8.51 7.22 8.37
CA THR A 126 -7.60 7.76 9.39
C THR A 126 -6.26 7.02 9.47
N ASP A 127 -6.16 5.80 8.96
CA ASP A 127 -4.95 4.98 9.13
C ASP A 127 -4.01 5.21 7.93
N LEU A 128 -2.72 5.47 8.17
CA LEU A 128 -1.71 5.71 7.11
C LEU A 128 -0.81 4.50 6.84
N SER A 129 -1.00 3.42 7.60
CA SER A 129 -0.23 2.19 7.51
C SER A 129 -1.14 0.98 7.48
N ILE A 130 -0.83 0.03 6.60
CA ILE A 130 -1.54 -1.25 6.49
C ILE A 130 -0.55 -2.38 6.72
N GLU A 131 -0.94 -3.34 7.53
CA GLU A 131 -0.21 -4.59 7.71
C GLU A 131 -0.97 -5.74 7.05
N PHE A 132 -0.35 -6.37 6.05
CA PHE A 132 -0.83 -7.60 5.42
C PHE A 132 0.00 -8.78 5.88
N THR A 133 -0.67 -9.87 6.25
CA THR A 133 -0.01 -11.16 6.43
C THR A 133 -0.09 -11.94 5.12
N VAL A 134 1.06 -12.36 4.60
CA VAL A 134 1.12 -13.16 3.36
C VAL A 134 1.02 -14.64 3.70
N MET A 135 -0.02 -15.31 3.21
CA MET A 135 -0.17 -16.76 3.29
C MET A 135 0.02 -17.35 1.89
N VAL A 136 1.02 -18.21 1.74
CA VAL A 136 1.26 -18.92 0.48
C VAL A 136 0.70 -20.33 0.60
N ILE A 137 -0.11 -20.76 -0.35
CA ILE A 137 -0.69 -22.11 -0.39
C ILE A 137 0.30 -23.04 -1.10
N GLY A 138 0.61 -24.16 -0.46
CA GLY A 138 1.62 -25.12 -0.90
C GLY A 138 3.02 -24.68 -0.48
N GLY A 139 3.82 -25.62 0.01
CA GLY A 139 5.22 -25.44 0.38
C GLY A 139 6.12 -25.17 -0.82
N ALA A 140 5.81 -24.14 -1.60
CA ALA A 140 6.69 -23.59 -2.62
C ALA A 140 7.83 -22.86 -1.92
N ALA A 141 8.77 -23.65 -1.38
CA ALA A 141 10.17 -23.26 -1.41
C ALA A 141 10.51 -22.98 -2.88
N ALA A 142 11.16 -21.86 -3.11
CA ALA A 142 11.54 -21.39 -4.42
C ALA A 142 12.35 -22.44 -5.19
N ILE A 143 12.23 -22.37 -6.53
CA ILE A 143 13.00 -23.04 -7.60
C ILE A 143 12.41 -24.42 -7.96
N PRO A 144 12.07 -24.77 -9.24
CA PRO A 144 12.77 -24.47 -10.52
C PRO A 144 11.82 -24.15 -11.72
N PRO A 145 12.25 -24.19 -13.00
CA PRO A 145 13.33 -23.49 -13.73
C PRO A 145 12.76 -22.50 -14.80
N GLU A 146 13.65 -21.82 -15.53
CA GLU A 146 13.38 -20.95 -16.69
C GLU A 146 12.44 -21.55 -17.75
N GLU A 147 11.45 -20.76 -18.17
CA GLU A 147 11.15 -20.56 -19.58
C GLU A 147 10.64 -19.12 -19.77
N PRO A 148 11.12 -18.40 -20.81
CA PRO A 148 11.17 -16.94 -20.80
C PRO A 148 10.02 -16.32 -21.57
N GLU A 149 9.33 -15.35 -20.98
CA GLU A 149 8.58 -14.36 -21.75
C GLU A 149 8.67 -12.98 -21.09
N ALA A 150 9.47 -12.14 -21.74
CA ALA A 150 9.44 -10.67 -21.74
C ALA A 150 9.52 -9.96 -20.36
N ALA A 151 10.70 -10.02 -19.76
CA ALA A 151 11.22 -8.87 -19.01
C ALA A 151 11.90 -7.92 -20.02
N PRO A 152 11.79 -6.59 -19.86
CA PRO A 152 12.61 -5.67 -20.64
C PRO A 152 14.08 -6.01 -20.36
N GLU A 153 14.81 -6.26 -21.44
CA GLU A 153 16.21 -6.63 -21.46
C GLU A 153 17.01 -5.71 -20.54
N VAL A 154 17.70 -6.32 -19.57
CA VAL A 154 18.83 -5.68 -18.92
C VAL A 154 19.90 -5.61 -19.99
N LEU A 155 19.90 -4.51 -20.74
CA LEU A 155 20.91 -4.23 -21.75
C LEU A 155 22.29 -4.35 -21.08
N PRO A 156 23.18 -5.23 -21.59
CA PRO A 156 24.53 -5.32 -21.08
C PRO A 156 25.17 -3.93 -21.15
N THR A 157 25.74 -3.46 -20.06
CA THR A 157 26.19 -2.07 -19.98
C THR A 157 27.59 -1.94 -20.56
N GLY A 158 27.70 -1.26 -21.71
CA GLY A 158 28.96 -0.78 -22.28
C GLY A 158 29.86 -1.87 -22.87
N LYS A 159 30.68 -2.53 -22.05
CA LYS A 159 31.70 -3.48 -22.53
C LYS A 159 31.12 -4.85 -22.89
N GLU A 160 30.19 -5.33 -22.08
CA GLU A 160 29.53 -6.63 -22.26
C GLU A 160 28.60 -6.64 -23.48
N ALA A 161 28.07 -5.48 -23.89
CA ALA A 161 27.23 -5.36 -25.10
C ALA A 161 28.03 -5.48 -26.40
N LEU A 162 29.31 -5.14 -26.38
CA LEU A 162 30.17 -5.23 -27.57
C LEU A 162 30.59 -6.67 -27.86
N GLU A 163 30.46 -7.56 -26.88
CA GLU A 163 30.72 -9.00 -27.02
C GLU A 163 29.55 -9.76 -27.64
N THR A 164 28.32 -9.21 -27.60
CA THR A 164 27.13 -9.86 -28.16
C THR A 164 27.01 -9.64 -29.66
N GLU A 165 26.61 -10.68 -30.39
CA GLU A 165 26.39 -10.59 -31.85
C GLU A 165 25.17 -9.72 -32.20
N GLU A 166 24.21 -9.63 -31.28
CA GLU A 166 22.99 -8.85 -31.41
C GLU A 166 23.30 -7.37 -31.62
N PHE A 167 24.25 -6.80 -30.88
CA PHE A 167 24.70 -5.41 -31.05
C PHE A 167 25.25 -5.15 -32.46
N TRP A 168 26.08 -6.06 -32.98
CA TRP A 168 26.66 -5.92 -34.32
C TRP A 168 25.61 -6.07 -35.42
N SER A 169 24.60 -6.89 -35.20
CA SER A 169 23.45 -7.02 -36.11
C SER A 169 22.59 -5.76 -36.13
N ASP A 170 22.35 -5.14 -34.97
CA ASP A 170 21.60 -3.88 -34.86
C ASP A 170 22.39 -2.71 -35.45
N LEU A 171 23.71 -2.64 -35.21
CA LEU A 171 24.58 -1.64 -35.83
C LEU A 171 24.55 -1.74 -37.36
N LYS A 172 24.61 -2.95 -37.92
CA LYS A 172 24.45 -3.17 -39.36
C LYS A 172 23.07 -2.68 -39.84
N GLY A 173 22.00 -3.02 -39.12
CA GLY A 173 20.64 -2.54 -39.40
C GLY A 173 20.52 -1.02 -39.41
N PHE A 174 21.10 -0.35 -38.41
CA PHE A 174 21.14 1.10 -38.31
C PHE A 174 21.90 1.74 -39.48
N LEU A 175 23.05 1.18 -39.86
CA LEU A 175 23.84 1.65 -40.99
C LEU A 175 23.08 1.48 -42.31
N MET A 176 22.43 0.33 -42.53
CA MET A 176 21.58 0.10 -43.70
C MET A 176 20.44 1.13 -43.78
N GLN A 177 19.81 1.47 -42.66
CA GLN A 177 18.74 2.47 -42.62
C GLN A 177 19.23 3.89 -42.93
N ARG A 178 20.43 4.27 -42.47
CA ARG A 178 20.98 5.63 -42.61
C ARG A 178 21.66 5.87 -43.95
N LEU A 179 22.42 4.89 -44.43
CA LEU A 179 23.18 4.97 -45.68
C LEU A 179 22.31 4.59 -46.89
N LYS A 180 21.25 3.79 -46.69
CA LYS A 180 20.43 3.22 -47.77
C LYS A 180 21.24 2.45 -48.81
N ASP A 181 22.42 2.00 -48.43
CA ASP A 181 23.35 1.20 -49.22
C ASP A 181 23.76 -0.01 -48.38
N GLU A 182 23.41 -1.19 -48.87
CA GLU A 182 23.62 -2.46 -48.17
C GLU A 182 25.09 -2.86 -48.17
N THR A 183 25.79 -2.58 -49.28
CA THR A 183 27.20 -2.94 -49.46
C THR A 183 28.11 -2.14 -48.54
N GLN A 184 27.93 -0.82 -48.49
CA GLN A 184 28.71 0.05 -47.58
C GLN A 184 28.40 -0.21 -46.10
N ALA A 185 27.15 -0.56 -45.76
CA ALA A 185 26.78 -0.89 -44.39
C ALA A 185 27.45 -2.18 -43.91
N GLU A 186 27.56 -3.19 -44.78
CA GLU A 186 28.29 -4.43 -44.51
C GLU A 186 29.79 -4.18 -44.32
N GLU A 187 30.42 -3.42 -45.21
CA GLU A 187 31.84 -3.08 -45.11
C GLU A 187 32.17 -2.32 -43.82
N LEU A 188 31.38 -1.29 -43.48
CA LEU A 188 31.59 -0.48 -42.27
C LEU A 188 31.37 -1.30 -41.00
N SER A 189 30.31 -2.11 -40.93
CA SER A 189 30.05 -2.96 -39.76
C SER A 189 31.14 -4.01 -39.56
N GLY A 190 31.66 -4.59 -40.64
CA GLY A 190 32.81 -5.51 -40.59
C GLY A 190 34.11 -4.82 -40.17
N LEU A 191 34.36 -3.60 -40.65
CA LEU A 191 35.54 -2.82 -40.28
C LEU A 191 35.52 -2.44 -38.79
N PHE A 192 34.36 -2.02 -38.26
CA PHE A 192 34.22 -1.74 -36.83
C PHE A 192 34.41 -3.00 -35.98
N ARG A 193 33.82 -4.14 -36.37
CA ARG A 193 33.97 -5.40 -35.62
C ARG A 193 35.43 -5.89 -35.61
N SER A 194 36.09 -5.85 -36.75
CA SER A 194 37.51 -6.26 -36.87
C SER A 194 38.45 -5.31 -36.12
N SER A 195 38.26 -3.99 -36.23
CA SER A 195 39.04 -3.00 -35.48
C SER A 195 38.86 -3.15 -33.97
N TRP A 196 37.63 -3.40 -33.51
CA TRP A 196 37.36 -3.67 -32.11
C TRP A 196 38.06 -4.94 -31.61
N GLN A 197 37.98 -6.04 -32.36
CA GLN A 197 38.69 -7.29 -32.04
C GLN A 197 40.21 -7.09 -32.02
N SER A 198 40.77 -6.32 -32.95
CA SER A 198 42.20 -5.97 -32.93
C SER A 198 42.58 -5.13 -31.71
N SER A 199 41.72 -4.19 -31.30
CA SER A 199 41.96 -3.38 -30.09
C SER A 199 41.93 -4.18 -28.79
N GLN A 200 41.23 -5.33 -28.78
CA GLN A 200 41.25 -6.28 -27.66
C GLN A 200 42.48 -7.20 -27.70
N ALA A 201 43.01 -7.48 -28.90
CA ALA A 201 44.14 -8.39 -29.10
C ALA A 201 45.52 -7.70 -28.94
N SER A 202 45.60 -6.38 -29.01
CA SER A 202 46.81 -5.61 -28.73
C SER A 202 46.80 -5.07 -27.29
N PRO A 203 47.53 -5.70 -26.35
CA PRO A 203 47.77 -5.13 -25.02
C PRO A 203 48.77 -3.97 -25.03
#